data_AF-A0AAE0NFM7-F1
#
_entry.id   AF-A0AAE0NFM7-F1
#
_cell.length_a   1.000
_cell.length_b   1.000
_cell.length_c   1.000
_cell.angle_alpha   90.00
_cell.angle_beta   90.00
_cell.angle_gamma   90.00
#
_symmetry.space_group_name_H-M   'P 1'
#
loop_
_entity.id
_entity.type
_entity.pdbx_description
1 polymer ?
#
loop_
_entity_poly.entity_id
_entity_poly.type
_entity_poly.pdbx_seq_one_letter_code
_entity_poly.pdbx_strand_id
1 'polypeptide(L)' 'MAFEIGDVVRIRGQTYTYKVIAITNSLVTILIVNPQPDGTVLTFSPICLQSVDESRIEKVEDGG' A
#
# COMPACT_ATOMS: atom_id res chain seq x y z
N MET A 1 7.66 -14.66 -2.15
CA MET A 1 7.46 -13.41 -1.39
C MET A 1 6.05 -12.93 -1.70
N ALA A 2 5.28 -12.48 -0.70
CA ALA A 2 3.86 -12.14 -0.90
C ALA A 2 3.63 -10.78 -1.58
N PHE A 3 4.69 -9.99 -1.78
CA PHE A 3 4.68 -8.65 -2.37
C PHE A 3 5.93 -8.49 -3.23
N GLU A 4 5.86 -7.61 -4.23
CA GLU A 4 6.92 -7.26 -5.16
C GLU A 4 7.15 -5.73 -5.17
N ILE A 5 8.34 -5.29 -5.58
CA ILE A 5 8.62 -3.86 -5.72
C ILE A 5 7.70 -3.29 -6.81
N GLY A 6 6.97 -2.24 -6.48
CA GLY A 6 5.97 -1.64 -7.37
C GLY A 6 4.53 -1.98 -7.00
N ASP A 7 4.28 -2.99 -6.16
CA ASP A 7 2.93 -3.33 -5.69
C ASP A 7 2.28 -2.15 -4.97
N VAL A 8 0.97 -2.01 -5.19
CA VAL A 8 0.12 -1.11 -4.41
C VAL A 8 -0.47 -1.89 -3.24
N VAL A 9 -0.13 -1.46 -2.04
CA VAL A 9 -0.55 -2.08 -0.79
C VAL A 9 -1.26 -1.09 0.11
N ARG A 10 -2.03 -1.63 1.06
CA ARG A 10 -2.71 -0.86 2.10
C ARG A 10 -2.33 -1.42 3.45
N ILE A 11 -2.18 -0.55 4.44
CA ILE A 11 -2.06 -0.99 5.84
C ILE A 11 -3.45 -1.45 6.30
N ARG A 12 -3.53 -2.61 6.96
CA ARG A 12 -4.81 -3.12 7.48
C ARG A 12 -5.47 -2.09 8.40
N GLY A 13 -6.72 -1.75 8.11
CA GLY A 13 -7.49 -0.73 8.85
C GLY A 13 -7.29 0.72 8.41
N GLN A 14 -6.36 1.01 7.49
CA GLN A 14 -6.20 2.36 6.92
C GLN A 14 -6.89 2.51 5.57
N THR A 15 -7.13 3.72 5.09
CA THR A 15 -7.72 3.98 3.75
C THR A 15 -6.67 4.32 2.69
N TYR A 16 -5.51 4.86 3.09
CA TYR A 16 -4.46 5.28 2.17
C TYR A 16 -3.75 4.11 1.49
N THR A 17 -3.44 4.29 0.21
CA THR A 17 -2.62 3.36 -0.58
C THR A 17 -1.14 3.77 -0.56
N TYR A 18 -0.29 2.76 -0.62
CA TYR A 18 1.16 2.89 -0.56
C TYR A 18 1.79 2.04 -1.66
N LYS A 19 2.98 2.42 -2.14
CA LYS A 19 3.74 1.68 -3.13
C LYS A 19 4.94 1.03 -2.46
N VAL A 20 5.15 -0.26 -2.72
CA VAL A 20 6.32 -0.96 -2.22
C VAL A 20 7.56 -0.47 -2.96
N ILE A 21 8.55 0.03 -2.22
CA ILE A 21 9.81 0.56 -2.80
C ILE A 21 11.03 -0.29 -2.45
N ALA A 22 10.96 -1.07 -1.37
CA ALA A 22 12.02 -2.00 -1.01
C ALA A 22 11.46 -3.20 -0.24
N ILE A 23 12.09 -4.35 -0.42
CA ILE A 23 11.76 -5.58 0.28
C ILE A 23 13.06 -6.18 0.79
N THR A 24 13.08 -6.50 2.07
CA THR A 24 14.16 -7.28 2.71
C THR A 24 13.59 -8.61 3.18
N ASN A 25 14.46 -9.51 3.65
CA ASN A 25 14.06 -10.87 4.07
C ASN A 25 12.89 -10.89 5.07
N SER A 26 12.72 -9.83 5.88
CA SER A 26 11.72 -9.78 6.96
C SER A 26 10.84 -8.53 6.96
N LEU A 27 11.14 -7.52 6.13
CA LEU A 27 10.48 -6.21 6.17
C LEU A 27 10.13 -5.71 4.76
N VAL A 28 9.02 -4.98 4.68
CA VAL A 28 8.57 -4.30 3.45
C VAL A 28 8.56 -2.79 3.72
N THR A 29 9.27 -2.04 2.89
CA THR A 29 9.29 -0.56 2.94
C THR A 29 8.32 -0.01 1.89
N ILE A 30 7.44 0.87 2.34
CA ILE A 30 6.38 1.43 1.50
C ILE A 30 6.45 2.96 1.49
N LEU A 31 6.14 3.55 0.33
CA LEU A 31 6.04 4.99 0.11
C LEU A 31 4.57 5.38 -0.02
N ILE A 32 4.16 6.48 0.62
CA ILE A 32 2.81 7.03 0.45
C ILE A 32 2.64 7.52 -0.98
N VAL A 33 1.67 7.00 -1.73
CA VAL A 33 1.42 7.40 -3.14
C VAL A 33 0.49 8.61 -3.23
N ASN A 34 -0.13 8.99 -2.11
CA ASN A 34 -1.02 10.13 -2.04
C ASN A 34 -0.21 11.45 -2.11
N PRO A 35 -0.73 12.53 -2.74
CA PRO A 35 -0.04 13.81 -2.86
C PRO A 35 -0.04 14.56 -1.52
N GLN A 36 0.70 14.04 -0.55
CA GLN A 36 1.18 14.84 0.57
C GLN A 36 2.58 15.34 0.21
N PRO A 37 2.91 16.61 0.47
CA PRO A 37 4.12 17.26 -0.02
C PRO A 37 5.43 16.67 0.52
N ASP A 38 5.37 15.72 1.46
CA ASP A 38 6.52 15.36 2.30
C ASP A 38 7.13 13.97 2.03
N GLY A 39 6.64 13.21 1.03
CA GLY A 39 7.33 11.99 0.56
C GLY A 39 7.72 10.99 1.65
N THR A 40 6.90 10.86 2.71
CA THR A 40 7.28 10.11 3.91
C THR A 40 7.42 8.62 3.61
N VAL A 41 8.56 8.03 3.99
CA VAL A 41 8.82 6.60 3.86
C VAL A 41 8.52 5.90 5.19
N LEU A 42 7.75 4.81 5.15
CA LEU A 42 7.40 4.02 6.32
C LEU A 42 7.76 2.55 6.10
N THR A 43 8.19 1.85 7.16
CA THR A 43 8.55 0.42 7.09
C THR A 43 7.60 -0.40 7.94
N PHE A 44 7.06 -1.48 7.35
CA PHE A 44 6.10 -2.35 8.03
C PHE A 44 6.48 -3.83 7.88
N SER A 45 5.98 -4.64 8.82
CA SER A 45 6.01 -6.09 8.67
C SER A 45 4.95 -6.52 7.63
N PRO A 46 5.22 -7.53 6.79
CA PRO A 46 4.29 -7.97 5.75
C PRO A 46 2.91 -8.37 6.28
N ILE A 47 2.80 -8.85 7.52
CA ILE A 47 1.53 -9.23 8.16
C ILE A 47 0.56 -8.05 8.38
N CYS A 48 1.11 -6.83 8.41
CA CYS A 48 0.36 -5.59 8.60
C CYS A 48 -0.15 -5.03 7.26
N LEU A 49 0.34 -5.56 6.13
CA LEU A 49 0.02 -5.11 4.79
C LEU A 49 -1.05 -6.01 4.16
N GLN A 50 -1.91 -5.40 3.37
CA GLN A 50 -2.92 -6.05 2.55
C GLN A 50 -2.70 -5.62 1.10
N SER A 51 -2.68 -6.59 0.19
CA SER A 51 -2.62 -6.29 -1.24
C SER A 51 -3.91 -5.62 -1.70
N VAL A 52 -3.79 -4.58 -2.52
CA VAL A 52 -4.93 -3.86 -3.07
C VAL A 52 -5.12 -4.33 -4.51
N ASP A 53 -6.21 -5.04 -4.75
CA ASP A 53 -6.61 -5.36 -6.11
C ASP A 53 -7.27 -4.11 -6.72
N GLU A 54 -6.52 -3.41 -7.57
CA GLU A 54 -6.99 -2.16 -8.21
C GLU A 54 -8.26 -2.39 -9.04
N SER A 55 -8.49 -3.61 -9.56
CA SER A 55 -9.67 -3.95 -10.37
C SER A 55 -10.98 -3.92 -9.56
N ARG A 56 -10.91 -3.96 -8.22
CA ARG A 56 -12.09 -3.90 -7.34
C ARG A 56 -12.44 -2.48 -6.84
N ILE A 57 -11.58 -1.49 -7.06
CA ILE A 57 -11.80 -0.12 -6.58
C ILE A 57 -12.91 0.60 -7.39
N GLU A 58 -13.24 0.12 -8.57
CA GLU A 58 -14.23 0.73 -9.49
C GLU A 58 -15.72 0.54 -9.08
N LYS A 59 -16.04 0.14 -7.84
CA LYS A 59 -17.43 -0.12 -7.43
C LYS A 59 -17.80 0.40 -6.04
N VAL A 60 -17.45 1.63 -5.68
CA VAL A 60 -18.10 2.31 -4.53
C VAL A 60 -18.12 3.83 -4.70
N GLU A 61 -18.56 4.36 -5.85
CA GLU A 61 -18.96 5.78 -5.91
C GLU A 61 -20.04 6.01 -6.96
N ASP A 62 -21.21 5.38 -6.78
CA ASP A 62 -22.49 5.88 -7.33
C ASP A 62 -23.61 5.35 -6.43
N GLY A 63 -24.14 6.20 -5.55
CA GLY A 63 -25.20 5.80 -4.62
C GLY A 63 -25.31 6.68 -3.39
N GLY A 64 -25.69 7.94 -3.58
CA GLY A 64 -26.06 8.89 -2.54
C GLY A 64 -26.77 10.10 -3.11
#